data_AF-A0A0U2ZSF3-F1
#
_entry.id   AF-A0A0U2ZSF3-F1
#
_cell.length_a   1.000
_cell.length_b   1.000
_cell.length_c   1.000
_cell.angle_alpha   90.00
_cell.angle_beta   90.00
_cell.angle_gamma   90.00
#
_symmetry.space_group_name_H-M   'P 1'
#
loop_
_entity.id
_entity.type
_entity.pdbx_description
1 polymer ?
#
loop_
_entity_poly.entity_id
_entity_poly.type
_entity_poly.pdbx_seq_one_letter_code
_entity_poly.pdbx_strand_id
1 'polypeptide(L)'
;MPEIVPCQGPLGARIEGLDRCRAAEPETATLLNRALAKHLLVVVPGERMAPADTLAFAKSFGTPRTQLLRYKHSGDVPEVSVMV
;
A
#
# COMPACT_ATOMS: atom_id res chain seq x y z
N MET A 1 -17.20 5.31 -1.81
CA MET A 1 -16.53 4.11 -1.27
C MET A 1 -15.61 3.59 -2.35
N PRO A 2 -14.40 3.10 -2.03
CA PRO A 2 -13.48 2.56 -3.02
C PRO A 2 -14.08 1.34 -3.73
N GLU A 3 -13.80 1.22 -5.02
CA GLU A 3 -14.28 0.14 -5.88
C GLU A 3 -13.14 -0.83 -6.19
N ILE A 4 -13.41 -2.15 -6.16
CA ILE A 4 -12.44 -3.19 -6.48
C ILE A 4 -12.76 -3.72 -7.88
N VAL A 5 -11.90 -3.42 -8.85
CA VAL A 5 -12.02 -3.85 -10.25
C VAL A 5 -11.00 -4.97 -10.52
N PRO A 6 -11.42 -6.25 -10.66
CA PRO A 6 -10.50 -7.34 -10.93
C PRO A 6 -9.74 -7.13 -12.24
N CYS A 7 -8.45 -7.48 -12.24
CA CYS A 7 -7.70 -7.61 -13.48
C CYS A 7 -8.28 -8.79 -14.28
N GLN A 8 -8.41 -8.65 -15.60
CA GLN A 8 -8.93 -9.69 -16.50
C GLN A 8 -7.90 -10.84 -16.66
N GLY A 9 -7.58 -11.52 -15.56
CA GLY A 9 -6.52 -12.53 -15.47
C GLY A 9 -6.61 -13.34 -14.17
N PRO A 10 -5.62 -14.23 -13.90
CA PRO A 10 -5.68 -15.16 -12.78
C PRO A 10 -5.47 -14.50 -11.40
N LEU A 11 -4.97 -13.26 -11.38
CA LEU A 11 -4.73 -12.47 -10.17
C LEU A 11 -4.82 -10.98 -10.48
N GLY A 12 -4.89 -10.17 -9.44
CA GLY A 12 -4.88 -8.72 -9.52
C GLY A 12 -6.25 -8.10 -9.38
N ALA A 13 -6.29 -6.95 -8.72
CA ALA A 13 -7.40 -6.01 -8.80
C ALA A 13 -6.88 -4.58 -8.69
N ARG A 14 -7.56 -3.65 -9.32
CA ARG A 14 -7.35 -2.22 -9.18
C ARG A 14 -8.37 -1.64 -8.21
N ILE A 15 -7.94 -0.81 -7.27
CA ILE A 15 -8.80 -0.19 -6.27
C ILE A 15 -8.99 1.28 -6.63
N GLU A 16 -10.15 1.61 -7.20
CA GLU A 16 -10.49 2.96 -7.65
C GLU A 16 -11.14 3.78 -6.54
N GLY A 17 -10.95 5.10 -6.56
CA GLY A 17 -11.62 6.03 -5.63
C GLY A 17 -11.22 5.88 -4.15
N LEU A 18 -10.06 5.25 -3.88
CA LEU A 18 -9.50 5.16 -2.53
C LEU A 18 -8.85 6.48 -2.11
N ASP A 19 -9.30 7.05 -0.99
CA ASP A 19 -8.53 8.07 -0.28
C ASP A 19 -7.36 7.39 0.45
N ARG A 20 -6.16 7.56 -0.08
CA ARG A 20 -4.95 6.89 0.41
C ARG A 20 -4.49 7.43 1.77
N CYS A 21 -4.88 8.65 2.16
CA CYS A 21 -4.57 9.22 3.47
C CYS A 21 -5.35 8.51 4.59
N ARG A 22 -6.48 7.88 4.26
CA ARG A 22 -7.35 7.14 5.19
C ARG A 22 -7.15 5.63 5.15
N ALA A 23 -6.11 5.15 4.45
CA ALA A 23 -5.85 3.72 4.27
C ALA A 23 -5.62 2.96 5.59
N ALA A 24 -5.06 3.64 6.60
CA ALA A 24 -4.81 3.07 7.92
C ALA A 24 -6.05 3.02 8.84
N GLU A 25 -7.19 3.59 8.42
CA GLU A 25 -8.43 3.48 9.18
C GLU A 25 -8.93 2.02 9.17
N PRO A 26 -9.50 1.51 10.28
CA PRO A 26 -9.82 0.08 10.42
C PRO A 26 -10.70 -0.49 9.29
N GLU A 27 -11.73 0.25 8.86
CA GLU A 27 -12.63 -0.18 7.78
C GLU A 27 -11.89 -0.25 6.44
N THR A 28 -11.11 0.78 6.12
CA THR A 28 -10.34 0.86 4.88
C THR A 28 -9.25 -0.20 4.85
N ALA A 29 -8.51 -0.38 5.94
CA ALA A 29 -7.50 -1.42 6.07
C ALA A 29 -8.12 -2.82 5.91
N THR A 30 -9.30 -3.06 6.49
CA THR A 30 -10.01 -4.34 6.33
C THR A 30 -10.38 -4.59 4.87
N LEU A 31 -10.87 -3.58 4.15
CA LEU A 31 -11.16 -3.66 2.72
C LEU A 31 -9.90 -3.98 1.92
N LEU A 32 -8.80 -3.27 2.17
CA LEU A 32 -7.53 -3.45 1.48
C LEU A 32 -6.96 -4.86 1.69
N ASN A 33 -6.96 -5.36 2.93
CA ASN A 33 -6.50 -6.72 3.25
C ASN A 33 -7.37 -7.79 2.61
N ARG A 34 -8.70 -7.62 2.61
CA ARG A 34 -9.61 -8.57 1.93
C ARG A 34 -9.40 -8.59 0.42
N ALA A 35 -9.22 -7.41 -0.19
CA ALA A 35 -8.91 -7.30 -1.60
C ALA A 35 -7.58 -8.00 -1.93
N LEU A 36 -6.53 -7.74 -1.15
CA LEU A 36 -5.23 -8.38 -1.33
C LEU A 36 -5.30 -9.89 -1.14
N ALA A 37 -5.99 -10.38 -0.11
CA ALA A 37 -6.13 -11.81 0.13
C ALA A 37 -6.89 -12.53 -1.01
N LYS A 38 -7.93 -11.89 -1.55
CA LYS A 38 -8.75 -12.45 -2.64
C LYS A 38 -8.04 -12.39 -4.00
N HIS A 39 -7.38 -11.27 -4.29
CA HIS A 39 -6.84 -10.98 -5.62
C HIS A 39 -5.32 -11.17 -5.72
N LEU A 40 -4.62 -11.44 -4.60
CA LEU A 40 -3.18 -11.69 -4.47
C LEU A 40 -2.27 -10.50 -4.86
N LEU A 41 -2.79 -9.53 -5.59
CA LEU A 41 -2.15 -8.30 -6.01
C LEU A 41 -3.21 -7.20 -6.03
N VAL A 42 -2.88 -6.02 -5.50
CA VAL A 42 -3.74 -4.84 -5.60
C VAL A 42 -2.97 -3.67 -6.19
N VAL A 43 -3.61 -2.93 -7.08
CA VAL A 43 -3.10 -1.69 -7.67
C VAL A 43 -3.91 -0.55 -7.10
N VAL A 44 -3.26 0.38 -6.40
CA VAL A 44 -3.88 1.60 -5.88
C VAL A 44 -3.38 2.79 -6.71
N PRO A 45 -4.23 3.38 -7.55
CA PRO A 45 -3.85 4.51 -8.39
C PRO A 45 -3.58 5.77 -7.57
N GLY A 46 -2.70 6.63 -8.09
CA GLY A 46 -2.47 7.97 -7.55
C GLY A 46 -1.04 8.44 -7.75
N GLU A 47 -0.82 9.72 -7.45
CA GLU A 47 0.50 10.35 -7.52
C GLU A 47 1.51 9.72 -6.57
N ARG A 48 2.79 9.95 -6.83
CA ARG A 48 3.88 9.49 -5.96
C ARG A 48 3.68 10.02 -4.53
N MET A 49 3.80 9.12 -3.55
CA MET A 49 3.76 9.48 -2.13
C MET A 49 5.13 9.93 -1.63
N ALA A 50 5.13 10.81 -0.61
CA ALA A 50 6.32 11.02 0.19
C ALA A 50 6.64 9.73 1.00
N PRO A 51 7.88 9.55 1.48
CA PRO A 51 8.24 8.36 2.25
C PRO A 51 7.38 8.17 3.52
N ALA A 52 7.06 9.25 4.23
CA ALA A 52 6.20 9.18 5.42
C ALA A 52 4.77 8.72 5.10
N ASP A 53 4.22 9.18 3.98
CA ASP A 53 2.88 8.77 3.52
C ASP A 53 2.87 7.31 3.07
N THR A 54 3.95 6.87 2.42
CA THR A 54 4.14 5.45 2.05
C THR A 54 4.14 4.57 3.30
N LEU A 55 4.86 4.97 4.36
CA LEU A 55 4.87 4.26 5.63
C LEU A 55 3.47 4.23 6.27
N ALA A 56 2.76 5.37 6.31
CA ALA A 56 1.41 5.44 6.84
C ALA A 56 0.45 4.52 6.09
N PHE A 57 0.53 4.50 4.75
CA PHE A 57 -0.25 3.61 3.89
C PHE A 57 0.10 2.14 4.14
N ALA A 58 1.38 1.80 4.21
CA ALA A 58 1.86 0.41 4.38
C ALA A 58 1.37 -0.23 5.69
N LYS A 59 1.14 0.57 6.74
CA LYS A 59 0.56 0.09 8.01
C LYS A 59 -0.82 -0.54 7.86
N SER A 60 -1.56 -0.21 6.79
CA SER A 60 -2.84 -0.87 6.50
C SER A 60 -2.68 -2.37 6.24
N PHE A 61 -1.49 -2.85 5.86
CA PHE A 61 -1.22 -4.26 5.55
C PHE A 61 -0.46 -5.01 6.66
N GLY A 62 -0.22 -4.37 7.81
CA GLY A 62 0.51 -4.96 8.93
C GLY A 62 1.64 -4.07 9.43
N THR A 63 2.69 -4.67 10.00
CA THR A 63 3.82 -3.94 10.58
C THR A 63 4.99 -3.86 9.59
N PRO A 64 5.31 -2.67 9.05
CA PRO A 64 6.48 -2.49 8.19
C PRO A 64 7.78 -2.82 8.93
N ARG A 65 8.74 -3.40 8.21
CA ARG A 65 10.04 -3.77 8.76
C ARG A 65 11.06 -2.68 8.46
N THR A 66 11.85 -2.34 9.47
CA THR A 66 13.00 -1.43 9.33
C THR A 66 14.02 -2.03 8.38
N GLN A 67 14.42 -1.27 7.36
CA GLN A 67 15.52 -1.62 6.47
C GLN A 67 16.85 -1.48 7.23
N LEU A 68 17.68 -2.53 7.21
CA LEU A 68 18.96 -2.52 7.94
C LEU A 68 20.07 -1.82 7.14
N LEU A 69 19.98 -1.87 5.81
CA LEU A 69 20.93 -1.21 4.92
C LEU A 69 20.60 0.29 4.84
N ARG A 70 21.32 1.12 5.61
CA ARG A 70 21.09 2.57 5.68
C ARG A 70 21.07 3.27 4.31
N TYR A 71 21.95 2.85 3.39
CA TYR A 71 22.01 3.42 2.05
C TYR A 71 20.79 3.09 1.17
N LYS A 72 19.92 2.17 1.62
CA LYS A 72 18.65 1.85 0.96
C LYS A 72 17.46 2.61 1.56
N HIS A 73 17.64 3.40 2.63
CA HIS A 73 16.57 4.19 3.24
C HIS A 73 16.06 5.26 2.27
N SER A 74 14.76 5.54 2.31
CA SER A 74 14.15 6.65 1.60
C SER A 74 14.05 7.86 2.54
N GLY A 75 15.05 8.73 2.47
CA GLY A 75 15.19 9.84 3.43
C GLY A 75 15.36 9.31 4.86
N ASP A 76 14.73 9.96 5.82
CA ASP A 76 14.77 9.59 7.24
C ASP A 76 13.73 8.52 7.64
N VAL A 77 13.12 7.83 6.66
CA VAL A 77 12.09 6.80 6.88
C VAL A 77 12.67 5.41 6.61
N PRO A 78 13.18 4.71 7.65
CA PRO A 78 13.95 3.49 7.46
C PRO A 78 13.08 2.29 7.05
N GLU A 79 11.77 2.34 7.21
CA GLU A 79 10.84 1.29 6.74
C GLU A 79 10.57 1.36 5.22
N VAL A 80 10.94 2.46 4.57
CA VAL A 80 10.72 2.66 3.13
C VAL A 80 12.05 2.55 2.42
N SER A 81 12.15 1.58 1.51
CA SER A 81 13.38 1.32 0.76
C SER A 81 13.33 1.89 -0.66
N VAL A 82 14.46 2.37 -1.15
CA VAL A 82 14.63 2.78 -2.55
C VAL A 82 15.25 1.62 -3.34
N MET A 83 14.55 1.14 -4.37
CA MET A 83 15.13 0.24 -5.36
C MET A 83 15.75 1.10 -6.48
N VAL A 84 17.08 1.11 -6.50
CA VAL A 84 17.92 1.60 -7.59
C VAL A 84 18.53 0.40 -8.30
#